data_AF-A0A8T6SRD3-F1
#
_entry.id   AF-A0A8T6SRD3-F1
#
_cell.length_a   1.000
_cell.length_b   1.000
_cell.length_c   1.000
_cell.angle_alpha   90.00
_cell.angle_beta   90.00
_cell.angle_gamma   90.00
#
_symmetry.space_group_name_H-M   'P 1'
#
loop_
_entity.id
_entity.type
_entity.pdbx_description
1 polymer ?
#
loop_
_entity_poly.entity_id
_entity_poly.type
_entity_poly.pdbx_seq_one_letter_code
_entity_poly.pdbx_strand_id
1 'polypeptide(L)'
;MPKTKVALVGVGNCASAFVQGLHYYKNCTKENGCVGLRNPLLARLNPKDVEIVAAYDVDNRKVGKDLSEAIYAPPNNTPKLAD
;
A
#
# COMPACT_ATOMS: atom_id res chain seq x y z
N MET A 1 8.70 15.88 7.49
CA MET A 1 8.47 15.04 8.69
C MET A 1 9.05 13.66 8.41
N PRO A 2 9.52 12.92 9.43
CA PRO A 2 10.03 11.56 9.20
C PRO A 2 8.90 10.65 8.69
N LYS A 3 9.17 9.88 7.64
CA LYS A 3 8.24 8.88 7.11
C LYS A 3 8.25 7.62 7.99
N THR A 4 7.10 6.97 8.11
CA THR A 4 6.96 5.67 8.77
C THR A 4 7.37 4.57 7.79
N LYS A 5 8.50 3.94 8.07
CA LYS A 5 9.03 2.82 7.28
C LYS A 5 8.25 1.54 7.57
N VAL A 6 7.74 0.91 6.52
CA VAL A 6 6.93 -0.32 6.61
C VAL A 6 7.58 -1.41 5.76
N ALA A 7 7.59 -2.63 6.29
CA ALA A 7 7.95 -3.84 5.56
C ALA A 7 6.69 -4.71 5.37
N LEU A 8 6.55 -5.32 4.20
CA LEU A 8 5.47 -6.26 3.89
C LEU A 8 6.00 -7.70 3.96
N VAL A 9 5.27 -8.60 4.62
CA VAL A 9 5.58 -10.03 4.64
C VAL A 9 4.38 -10.77 4.04
N GLY A 10 4.58 -11.31 2.84
CA GLY A 10 3.51 -11.79 1.97
C GLY A 10 2.95 -10.66 1.11
N VAL A 11 3.23 -10.70 -0.19
CA VAL A 11 2.78 -9.72 -1.18
C VAL A 11 1.49 -10.22 -1.85
N GLY A 12 0.48 -10.53 -1.03
CA GLY A 12 -0.83 -11.00 -1.47
C GLY A 12 -1.81 -9.88 -1.86
N ASN A 13 -3.10 -10.21 -2.01
CA ASN A 13 -4.15 -9.22 -2.27
C ASN A 13 -4.22 -8.11 -1.22
N CYS A 14 -4.02 -8.42 0.06
CA CYS A 14 -4.00 -7.42 1.12
C CYS A 14 -2.85 -6.42 0.95
N ALA A 15 -1.66 -6.89 0.58
CA ALA A 15 -0.52 -6.04 0.27
C ALA A 15 -0.80 -5.17 -0.97
N SER A 16 -1.39 -5.76 -2.01
CA SER A 16 -1.77 -5.03 -3.22
C SER A 16 -2.78 -3.93 -2.94
N ALA A 17 -3.86 -4.22 -2.20
CA ALA A 17 -4.85 -3.21 -1.81
C ALA A 17 -4.25 -2.13 -0.89
N PHE A 18 -3.32 -2.50 0.00
CA PHE A 18 -2.65 -1.54 0.89
C PHE A 18 -1.75 -0.58 0.10
N VAL A 19 -0.86 -1.09 -0.75
CA VAL A 19 0.05 -0.26 -1.56
C VAL A 19 -0.75 0.68 -2.47
N GLN A 20 -1.77 0.16 -3.15
CA GLN A 20 -2.66 0.98 -3.98
C GLN A 20 -3.44 2.01 -3.15
N GLY A 21 -3.89 1.63 -1.95
CA GLY A 21 -4.56 2.54 -1.02
C GLY A 21 -3.68 3.71 -0.58
N LEU A 22 -2.39 3.47 -0.31
CA LEU A 22 -1.45 4.56 0.01
C LEU A 22 -1.35 5.56 -1.14
N HIS A 23 -1.33 5.08 -2.38
CA HIS A 23 -1.32 5.94 -3.57
C HIS A 23 -2.66 6.68 -3.75
N TYR A 24 -3.78 5.96 -3.61
CA TYR A 24 -5.13 6.50 -3.78
C TYR A 24 -5.45 7.61 -2.77
N TYR A 25 -5.11 7.39 -1.49
CA TYR A 25 -5.40 8.34 -0.41
C TYR A 25 -4.30 9.39 -0.17
N LYS A 26 -3.25 9.47 -0.99
CA LYS A 26 -2.09 10.36 -0.77
C LYS A 26 -2.46 11.85 -0.60
N ASN A 27 -3.56 12.26 -1.24
CA ASN A 27 -4.09 13.63 -1.22
C ASN A 27 -5.43 13.72 -0.45
N CYS A 28 -5.81 12.68 0.28
CA CYS A 28 -7.08 12.67 0.99
C CYS A 28 -7.04 13.60 2.21
N THR A 29 -8.08 14.41 2.39
CA THR A 29 -8.26 15.31 3.53
C THR A 29 -9.53 14.95 4.30
N LYS A 30 -9.70 15.52 5.50
CA LYS A 30 -10.93 15.33 6.28
C LYS A 30 -12.16 15.84 5.53
N GLU A 31 -12.02 16.91 4.74
CA GLU A 31 -13.14 17.51 3.99
C GLU A 31 -13.53 16.68 2.76
N ASN A 32 -12.57 15.97 2.15
CA ASN A 32 -12.78 15.26 0.88
C ASN A 32 -13.30 13.82 1.05
N GLY A 33 -13.55 13.38 2.29
CA GLY A 33 -14.14 12.08 2.60
C GLY A 33 -13.23 10.90 2.27
N CYS A 34 -12.35 10.51 3.19
CA CYS A 34 -11.56 9.29 3.04
C CYS A 34 -12.38 8.04 3.38
N VAL A 35 -13.21 7.60 2.44
CA VAL A 35 -14.05 6.39 2.60
C VAL A 35 -13.17 5.20 3.00
N GLY A 36 -13.53 4.49 4.07
CA GLY A 36 -12.76 3.36 4.60
C GLY A 36 -11.65 3.73 5.59
N LEU A 37 -11.21 4.99 5.66
CA LEU A 37 -10.29 5.49 6.69
C LEU A 37 -11.07 6.17 7.82
N ARG A 38 -11.31 5.44 8.92
CA ARG A 38 -12.02 5.99 10.10
C ARG A 38 -11.35 7.25 10.65
N ASN A 39 -10.01 7.30 10.61
CA ASN A 39 -9.20 8.45 11.00
C ASN A 39 -8.12 8.69 9.94
N PRO A 40 -8.30 9.66 9.02
CA PRO A 40 -7.31 9.97 7.98
C PRO A 40 -5.98 10.51 8.53
N LEU A 41 -6.01 11.07 9.75
CA LEU A 41 -4.85 11.48 10.51
C LEU A 41 -4.90 10.76 11.87
N LEU A 42 -4.01 9.81 12.08
CA LEU A 42 -3.92 9.02 13.31
C LEU A 42 -2.53 9.21 13.93
N ALA A 43 -2.45 9.68 15.17
CA ALA A 43 -1.17 9.93 15.84
C ALA A 43 -0.19 10.78 15.01
N ARG A 44 -0.70 11.77 14.26
CA ARG A 44 0.04 12.62 13.31
C ARG A 44 0.60 11.90 12.07
N LEU A 45 0.12 10.69 11.80
CA LEU A 45 0.41 9.92 10.59
C LEU A 45 -0.80 9.95 9.66
N ASN A 46 -0.55 10.23 8.40
CA ASN A 46 -1.52 10.08 7.31
C ASN A 46 -0.96 9.11 6.24
N PRO A 47 -1.74 8.70 5.23
CA PRO A 47 -1.29 7.74 4.23
C PRO A 47 -0.01 8.12 3.47
N LYS A 48 0.21 9.41 3.14
CA LYS A 48 1.43 9.85 2.43
C LYS A 48 2.70 9.79 3.29
N ASP A 49 2.57 9.63 4.61
CA ASP A 49 3.70 9.50 5.52
C ASP A 49 4.21 8.05 5.59
N VAL A 50 3.50 7.07 4.99
CA VAL A 50 3.92 5.67 4.94
C VAL A 50 4.88 5.45 3.77
N GLU A 51 6.02 4.81 4.04
CA GLU A 51 7.02 4.42 3.05
C GLU A 51 7.27 2.93 3.12
N ILE A 52 6.97 2.20 2.03
CA ILE A 52 7.32 0.79 1.95
C ILE A 52 8.81 0.69 1.62
N VAL A 53 9.57 0.06 2.52
CA VAL A 53 11.04 -0.06 2.39
C VAL A 53 11.52 -1.48 2.15
N ALA A 54 10.65 -2.47 2.36
CA ALA A 54 10.97 -3.87 2.14
C ALA A 54 9.70 -4.68 1.86
N ALA A 55 9.84 -5.75 1.10
CA ALA A 55 8.80 -6.74 0.90
C ALA A 55 9.42 -8.13 0.79
N TYR A 56 8.75 -9.12 1.37
CA TYR A 56 9.18 -10.52 1.36
C TYR A 56 8.05 -11.40 0.84
N ASP A 57 8.37 -12.32 -0.05
CA ASP A 57 7.46 -13.35 -0.56
C ASP A 57 8.25 -14.63 -0.87
N VAL A 58 7.55 -15.73 -1.06
CA VAL A 58 8.12 -17.04 -1.45
C VAL A 58 7.75 -17.42 -2.89
N ASP A 59 6.76 -16.74 -3.47
CA ASP A 59 6.29 -16.99 -4.83
C ASP A 59 7.32 -16.51 -5.86
N ASN A 60 7.79 -17.42 -6.71
CA ASN A 60 8.77 -17.12 -7.76
C ASN A 60 8.27 -16.08 -8.78
N ARG A 61 6.96 -15.87 -8.89
CA ARG A 61 6.37 -14.83 -9.74
C ARG A 61 6.49 -13.43 -9.13
N LYS A 62 6.89 -13.33 -7.86
CA LYS A 62 6.99 -12.08 -7.07
C LYS A 62 8.43 -11.82 -6.61
N VAL A 63 9.14 -12.86 -6.20
CA VAL A 63 10.55 -12.77 -5.77
C VAL A 63 11.43 -12.22 -6.89
N GLY A 64 12.26 -11.23 -6.57
CA GLY A 64 13.16 -10.57 -7.52
C GLY A 64 12.52 -9.50 -8.39
N LYS A 65 11.21 -9.27 -8.27
CA LYS A 65 10.52 -8.17 -8.96
C LYS A 65 10.44 -6.93 -8.09
N ASP A 66 10.27 -5.80 -8.75
CA ASP A 66 9.89 -4.58 -8.06
C ASP A 66 8.53 -4.75 -7.37
N LEU A 67 8.32 -4.06 -6.24
CA LEU A 67 7.06 -4.16 -5.51
C LEU A 67 5.87 -3.73 -6.37
N SER A 68 6.04 -2.72 -7.23
CA SER A 68 4.98 -2.23 -8.13
C SER A 68 4.52 -3.30 -9.14
N GLU A 69 5.38 -4.26 -9.48
CA GLU A 69 5.02 -5.41 -10.32
C GLU A 69 4.48 -6.57 -9.48
N ALA A 70 5.12 -6.86 -8.34
CA ALA A 70 4.79 -8.00 -7.49
C ALA A 70 3.36 -7.94 -6.93
N ILE A 71 2.83 -6.74 -6.66
CA ILE A 71 1.45 -6.56 -6.18
C ILE A 71 0.38 -6.96 -7.21
N TYR A 72 0.73 -7.02 -8.50
CA TYR A 72 -0.18 -7.44 -9.59
C TYR A 72 0.15 -8.84 -10.11
N ALA A 73 1.23 -9.47 -9.64
CA ALA A 73 1.57 -10.82 -10.05
C ALA A 73 0.52 -11.83 -9.54
N PRO A 74 0.04 -12.77 -10.40
CA PRO A 74 -0.87 -13.83 -9.99
C PRO A 74 -0.33 -14.62 -8.77
N PRO A 75 -1.20 -15.09 -7.85
CA PRO A 75 -2.66 -15.13 -7.96
C PRO A 75 -3.35 -13.86 -7.43
N ASN A 76 -2.62 -12.76 -7.22
CA ASN A 76 -3.26 -11.51 -6.83
C ASN A 76 -4.27 -11.09 -7.91
N ASN A 77 -5.45 -10.69 -7.48
CA ASN A 77 -6.59 -10.33 -8.31
C ASN A 77 -7.43 -9.19 -7.70
N THR A 78 -6.86 -8.45 -6.74
CA THR A 78 -7.52 -7.25 -6.22
C THR A 78 -7.74 -6.25 -7.36
N PRO A 79 -8.88 -5.53 -7.41
CA PRO A 79 -9.11 -4.51 -8.42
C PRO A 79 -7.99 -3.46 -8.44
N LYS A 80 -7.66 -2.97 -9.64
CA LYS A 80 -6.70 -1.87 -9.79
C LYS A 80 -7.42 -0.54 -9.51
N LEU A 81 -6.97 0.18 -8.48
CA LEU A 81 -7.57 1.43 -7.99
C LEU A 81 -6.66 2.66 -8.21
N ALA A 82 -5.35 2.42 -8.34
CA ALA A 82 -4.35 3.45 -8.54
C ALA A 82 -3.22 2.91 -9.43
N ASP A 83 -2.49 3.85 -10.05
CA ASP A 83 -1.25 3.61 -10.78
C ASP A 83 -0.01 3.78 -9.88
#